data_AF-D7WC23-F1
#
_entry.id   AF-D7WC23-F1
#
_cell.length_a   1.000
_cell.length_b   1.000
_cell.length_c   1.000
_cell.angle_alpha   90.00
_cell.angle_beta   90.00
_cell.angle_gamma   90.00
#
_symmetry.space_group_name_H-M   'P 1'
#
loop_
_entity.id
_entity.type
_entity.pdbx_description
1 polymer ?
#
loop_
_entity_poly.entity_id
_entity_poly.type
_entity_poly.pdbx_seq_one_letter_code
_entity_poly.pdbx_strand_id
1 'polypeptide(L)'
;MPSTVTRPSQTLLSIVPSLISAGRAVALCAAVDIAAFDYNASQMTSRARGLPIRVASKSLRSVAALRRALSHDGYRGILAYSVPEAINLAREGFDDIVVAYPSVNKVALAELAADASLRGTITVMVDCVAHLDLIRAAPFLNGVAADAMAANRYRSRAHEVFATPRRVKFHEMEVAVPLEAGPETVREIRRELDKRGWIIPFPLELRSTAADDVALSTSTGRESMYIAFHVPKAMNPHDYFPHLEPILKAADGRPHWGKMHTMGREDFAKTYPRFDEFCSLREQMDPDRTFGSEHLTRLFG
;
A
#
# COMPACT_ATOMS: atom_id res chain seq x y z
N MET A 1 -42.67 12.49 -1.47
CA MET A 1 -41.60 11.65 -2.03
C MET A 1 -40.28 12.31 -1.70
N PRO A 2 -39.24 11.61 -1.20
CA PRO A 2 -37.95 12.24 -1.04
C PRO A 2 -37.39 12.48 -2.45
N SER A 3 -37.41 13.74 -2.87
CA SER A 3 -36.72 14.16 -4.09
C SER A 3 -35.22 14.03 -3.83
N THR A 4 -34.52 13.33 -4.72
CA THR A 4 -33.07 13.43 -4.79
C THR A 4 -32.75 14.85 -5.21
N VAL A 5 -32.56 15.75 -4.24
CA VAL A 5 -32.17 17.13 -4.53
C VAL A 5 -30.71 17.10 -4.96
N THR A 6 -30.47 17.12 -6.26
CA THR A 6 -29.12 17.15 -6.86
C THR A 6 -28.51 18.55 -6.87
N ARG A 7 -29.27 19.58 -6.46
CA ARG A 7 -28.81 20.97 -6.30
C ARG A 7 -28.77 21.35 -4.82
N PRO A 8 -27.59 21.51 -4.21
CA PRO A 8 -27.48 21.96 -2.82
C PRO A 8 -28.25 23.26 -2.60
N SER A 9 -28.84 23.45 -1.41
CA SER A 9 -29.55 24.69 -1.10
C SER A 9 -28.62 25.90 -1.17
N GLN A 10 -29.16 27.08 -1.46
CA GLN A 10 -28.37 28.32 -1.55
C GLN A 10 -27.59 28.59 -0.25
N THR A 11 -28.19 28.24 0.89
CA THR A 11 -27.56 28.30 2.23
C THR A 11 -26.37 27.35 2.36
N LEU A 12 -26.45 26.15 1.80
CA LEU A 12 -25.31 25.21 1.80
C LEU A 12 -24.17 25.73 0.91
N LEU A 13 -24.51 26.22 -0.29
CA LEU A 13 -23.54 26.79 -1.22
C LEU A 13 -22.82 28.02 -0.65
N SER A 14 -23.46 28.81 0.22
CA SER A 14 -22.83 29.97 0.85
C SER A 14 -21.93 29.62 2.04
N ILE A 15 -22.17 28.50 2.74
CA ILE A 15 -21.43 28.12 3.96
C ILE A 15 -20.21 27.25 3.65
N VAL A 16 -20.32 26.33 2.69
CA VAL A 16 -19.26 25.33 2.40
C VAL A 16 -17.90 25.98 2.06
N PRO A 17 -17.81 27.01 1.19
CA PRO A 17 -16.52 27.65 0.88
C PRO A 17 -15.81 28.19 2.13
N SER A 18 -16.54 28.82 3.05
CA SER A 18 -15.98 29.35 4.30
C SER A 18 -15.50 28.26 5.25
N LEU A 19 -16.15 27.09 5.27
CA LEU A 19 -15.68 25.93 6.04
C LEU A 19 -14.40 25.34 5.46
N ILE A 20 -14.29 25.27 4.13
CA ILE A 20 -13.09 24.79 3.44
C ILE A 20 -11.92 25.77 3.66
N SER A 21 -12.11 27.07 3.41
CA SER A 21 -11.06 28.08 3.59
C SER A 21 -10.58 28.20 5.04
N ALA A 22 -11.45 27.91 6.02
CA ALA A 22 -11.08 27.87 7.43
C ALA A 22 -10.42 26.55 7.88
N GLY A 23 -10.20 25.59 6.97
CA GLY A 23 -9.63 24.28 7.28
C GLY A 23 -10.55 23.38 8.12
N ARG A 24 -11.83 23.75 8.27
CA ARG A 24 -12.84 23.00 9.04
C ARG A 24 -13.51 21.89 8.22
N ALA A 25 -13.31 21.89 6.90
CA ALA A 25 -13.74 20.84 5.98
C ALA A 25 -12.71 20.68 4.85
N VAL A 26 -12.58 19.47 4.31
CA VAL A 26 -11.74 19.20 3.13
C VAL A 26 -12.52 19.50 1.86
N ALA A 27 -11.85 19.90 0.77
CA ALA A 27 -12.49 20.31 -0.49
C ALA A 27 -13.39 19.21 -1.12
N LEU A 28 -13.18 17.94 -0.77
CA LEU A 28 -14.08 16.84 -1.11
C LEU A 28 -15.06 16.59 0.06
N CYS A 29 -16.19 17.31 0.08
CA CYS A 29 -17.21 17.16 1.11
C CYS A 29 -18.60 16.87 0.52
N ALA A 30 -19.39 16.04 1.20
CA ALA A 30 -20.80 15.83 0.91
C ALA A 30 -21.64 16.38 2.07
N ALA A 31 -22.75 17.02 1.76
CA ALA A 31 -23.75 17.44 2.74
C ALA A 31 -24.88 16.40 2.79
N VAL A 32 -25.25 15.98 4.00
CA VAL A 32 -26.37 15.08 4.25
C VAL A 32 -27.43 15.86 5.02
N ASP A 33 -28.65 15.89 4.49
CA ASP A 33 -29.80 16.41 5.24
C ASP A 33 -30.15 15.40 6.35
N ILE A 34 -30.00 15.84 7.59
CA ILE A 34 -30.13 15.00 8.77
C ILE A 34 -31.60 14.64 9.03
N ALA A 35 -32.54 15.57 8.81
CA ALA A 35 -33.96 15.30 8.98
C ALA A 35 -34.45 14.30 7.94
N ALA A 36 -34.02 14.44 6.69
CA ALA A 36 -34.33 13.49 5.63
C ALA A 36 -33.67 12.11 5.89
N PHE A 37 -32.45 12.09 6.42
CA PHE A 37 -31.76 10.86 6.82
C PHE A 37 -32.56 10.09 7.86
N ASP A 38 -32.97 10.75 8.95
CA ASP A 38 -33.71 10.12 10.04
C ASP A 38 -35.10 9.67 9.61
N TYR A 39 -35.79 10.51 8.82
CA TYR A 39 -37.06 10.14 8.22
C TYR A 39 -36.92 8.86 7.41
N ASN A 40 -35.94 8.79 6.51
CA ASN A 40 -35.71 7.60 5.70
C ASN A 40 -35.36 6.37 6.54
N ALA A 41 -34.55 6.52 7.60
CA ALA A 41 -34.23 5.44 8.52
C ALA A 41 -35.49 4.88 9.20
N SER A 42 -36.38 5.76 9.71
CA SER A 42 -37.65 5.35 10.33
C SER A 42 -38.56 4.59 9.36
N GLN A 43 -38.61 5.02 8.08
CA GLN A 43 -39.41 4.36 7.06
C GLN A 43 -38.89 2.94 6.75
N MET A 44 -37.57 2.76 6.78
CA MET A 44 -36.97 1.44 6.57
C MET A 44 -37.32 0.46 7.68
N THR A 45 -37.30 0.90 8.95
CA THR A 45 -37.71 0.06 10.09
C THR A 45 -39.16 -0.41 9.95
N SER A 46 -40.08 0.46 9.55
CA SER A 46 -41.48 0.09 9.26
C SER A 46 -41.58 -0.98 8.16
N ARG A 47 -40.78 -0.84 7.10
CA ARG A 47 -40.75 -1.79 5.97
C ARG A 47 -40.08 -3.11 6.29
N ALA A 48 -39.16 -3.13 7.26
CA ALA A 48 -38.47 -4.34 7.68
C ALA A 48 -39.36 -5.32 8.46
N ARG A 49 -40.58 -4.91 8.87
CA ARG A 49 -41.59 -5.75 9.54
C ARG A 49 -41.03 -6.52 10.74
N GLY A 50 -40.22 -5.85 11.55
CA GLY A 50 -39.62 -6.40 12.77
C GLY A 50 -38.30 -7.15 12.55
N LEU A 51 -37.84 -7.33 11.31
CA LEU A 51 -36.49 -7.85 11.05
C LEU A 51 -35.43 -6.77 11.32
N PRO A 52 -34.30 -7.11 11.97
CA PRO A 52 -33.22 -6.15 12.19
C PRO A 52 -32.55 -5.77 10.87
N ILE A 53 -32.21 -4.48 10.73
CA ILE A 53 -31.56 -3.92 9.56
C ILE A 53 -30.06 -3.79 9.80
N ARG A 54 -29.26 -4.52 9.02
CA ARG A 54 -27.81 -4.31 8.94
C ARG A 54 -27.49 -3.20 7.95
N VAL A 55 -26.66 -2.24 8.37
CA VAL A 55 -26.29 -1.11 7.49
C VAL A 55 -25.21 -1.56 6.51
N ALA A 56 -25.48 -1.47 5.22
CA ALA A 56 -24.49 -1.82 4.20
C ALA A 56 -23.47 -0.69 4.00
N SER A 57 -22.24 -0.91 4.46
CA SER A 57 -21.18 0.11 4.39
C SER A 57 -20.77 0.43 2.95
N LYS A 58 -21.02 -0.47 1.99
CA LYS A 58 -20.83 -0.19 0.55
C LYS A 58 -21.60 1.05 0.08
N SER A 59 -22.73 1.37 0.72
CA SER A 59 -23.61 2.50 0.39
C SER A 59 -23.48 3.65 1.39
N LEU A 60 -23.12 3.37 2.65
CA LEU A 60 -22.90 4.38 3.69
C LEU A 60 -21.51 4.23 4.30
N ARG A 61 -20.51 4.91 3.72
CA ARG A 61 -19.08 4.79 4.10
C ARG A 61 -18.61 5.79 5.16
N SER A 62 -19.48 6.67 5.63
CA SER A 62 -19.13 7.66 6.67
C SER A 62 -19.34 7.06 8.06
N VAL A 63 -18.29 7.06 8.90
CA VAL A 63 -18.36 6.61 10.30
C VAL A 63 -19.46 7.36 11.06
N ALA A 64 -19.55 8.67 10.90
CA ALA A 64 -20.58 9.47 11.57
C ALA A 64 -22.00 9.08 11.11
N ALA A 65 -22.18 8.80 9.81
CA ALA A 65 -23.47 8.39 9.28
C ALA A 65 -23.82 6.95 9.68
N LEU A 66 -22.84 6.04 9.77
CA LEU A 66 -23.01 4.68 10.30
C LEU A 66 -23.44 4.71 11.77
N ARG A 67 -22.77 5.50 12.62
CA ARG A 67 -23.17 5.69 14.03
C ARG A 67 -24.59 6.22 14.14
N ARG A 68 -24.97 7.18 13.29
CA ARG A 68 -26.33 7.73 13.25
C ARG A 68 -27.36 6.70 12.79
N ALA A 69 -27.07 5.92 11.74
CA ALA A 69 -27.98 4.86 11.31
C ALA A 69 -28.20 3.84 12.44
N LEU A 70 -27.11 3.41 13.10
CA LEU A 70 -27.16 2.44 14.19
C LEU A 70 -27.79 2.99 15.49
N SER A 71 -27.96 4.31 15.62
CA SER A 71 -28.69 4.89 16.75
C SER A 71 -30.21 4.85 16.58
N HIS A 72 -30.72 4.39 15.43
CA HIS A 72 -32.15 4.22 15.19
C HIS A 72 -32.63 2.83 15.61
N ASP A 73 -33.82 2.78 16.19
CA ASP A 73 -34.44 1.50 16.55
C ASP A 73 -34.65 0.60 15.33
N GLY A 74 -34.36 -0.69 15.52
CA GLY A 74 -34.44 -1.71 14.47
C GLY A 74 -33.19 -1.85 13.62
N TYR A 75 -32.19 -0.97 13.76
CA TYR A 75 -30.88 -1.12 13.13
C TYR A 75 -29.93 -1.90 14.05
N ARG A 76 -29.20 -2.86 13.47
CA ARG A 76 -28.22 -3.66 14.20
C ARG A 76 -27.13 -4.16 13.25
N GLY A 77 -25.89 -3.90 13.62
CA GLY A 77 -24.72 -4.42 12.93
C GLY A 77 -24.47 -3.81 11.56
N ILE A 78 -23.30 -4.11 11.03
CA ILE A 78 -22.82 -3.56 9.75
C ILE A 78 -22.62 -4.71 8.77
N LEU A 79 -23.07 -4.50 7.53
CA LEU A 79 -22.74 -5.34 6.40
C LEU A 79 -21.57 -4.67 5.65
N ALA A 80 -20.35 -5.01 6.06
CA ALA A 80 -19.11 -4.42 5.57
C ALA A 80 -18.81 -4.86 4.13
N TYR A 81 -18.21 -3.97 3.34
CA TYR A 81 -17.87 -4.24 1.95
C TYR A 81 -16.60 -5.09 1.81
N SER A 82 -15.62 -4.93 2.71
CA SER A 82 -14.35 -5.66 2.64
C SER A 82 -13.76 -5.96 4.02
N VAL A 83 -12.84 -6.93 4.10
CA VAL A 83 -12.14 -7.27 5.36
C VAL A 83 -11.30 -6.11 5.91
N PRO A 84 -10.48 -5.38 5.12
CA PRO A 84 -9.76 -4.21 5.63
C PRO A 84 -10.68 -3.13 6.21
N GLU A 85 -11.80 -2.87 5.56
CA GLU A 85 -12.79 -1.91 6.06
C GLU A 85 -13.43 -2.42 7.35
N ALA A 86 -13.80 -3.70 7.43
CA ALA A 86 -14.36 -4.28 8.65
C ALA A 86 -13.41 -4.15 9.84
N ILE A 87 -12.11 -4.39 9.63
CA ILE A 87 -11.07 -4.18 10.65
C ILE A 87 -11.03 -2.71 11.09
N ASN A 88 -11.08 -1.77 10.15
CA ASN A 88 -11.10 -0.36 10.47
C ASN A 88 -12.35 0.04 11.27
N LEU A 89 -13.53 -0.47 10.88
CA LEU A 89 -14.78 -0.23 11.60
C LEU A 89 -14.77 -0.84 13.00
N ALA A 90 -14.22 -2.04 13.17
CA ALA A 90 -14.04 -2.63 14.50
C ALA A 90 -13.15 -1.74 15.39
N ARG A 91 -12.07 -1.18 14.83
CA ARG A 91 -11.17 -0.23 15.53
C ARG A 91 -11.85 1.10 15.87
N GLU A 92 -12.79 1.56 15.04
CA GLU A 92 -13.66 2.71 15.32
C GLU A 92 -14.72 2.43 16.41
N GLY A 93 -14.73 1.22 16.96
CA GLY A 93 -15.59 0.80 18.07
C GLY A 93 -16.93 0.22 17.64
N PHE A 94 -17.12 -0.10 16.35
CA PHE A 94 -18.33 -0.81 15.91
C PHE A 94 -18.24 -2.30 16.23
N ASP A 95 -19.39 -2.89 16.51
CA ASP A 95 -19.58 -4.31 16.76
C ASP A 95 -20.54 -4.96 15.73
N ASP A 96 -20.69 -6.29 15.79
CA ASP A 96 -21.58 -7.08 14.92
C ASP A 96 -21.38 -6.80 13.41
N ILE A 97 -20.15 -7.01 12.93
CA ILE A 97 -19.76 -6.72 11.55
C ILE A 97 -19.74 -8.01 10.73
N VAL A 98 -20.49 -8.04 9.63
CA VAL A 98 -20.48 -9.12 8.66
C VAL A 98 -19.89 -8.61 7.35
N VAL A 99 -18.81 -9.21 6.87
CA VAL A 99 -18.25 -8.92 5.55
C VAL A 99 -19.12 -9.61 4.50
N ALA A 100 -19.90 -8.82 3.76
CA ALA A 100 -20.93 -9.31 2.84
C ALA A 100 -20.39 -10.07 1.64
N TYR A 101 -19.14 -9.82 1.28
CA TYR A 101 -18.51 -10.32 0.06
C TYR A 101 -17.35 -11.23 0.45
N PRO A 102 -17.29 -12.46 -0.10
CA PRO A 102 -16.16 -13.35 0.13
C PRO A 102 -14.85 -12.65 -0.23
N SER A 103 -13.83 -12.86 0.62
CA SER A 103 -12.56 -12.15 0.51
C SER A 103 -11.43 -13.10 0.15
N VAL A 104 -10.62 -12.67 -0.81
CA VAL A 104 -9.32 -13.29 -1.13
C VAL A 104 -8.14 -12.44 -0.65
N ASN A 105 -8.41 -11.39 0.14
CA ASN A 105 -7.36 -10.54 0.72
C ASN A 105 -6.69 -11.27 1.89
N LYS A 106 -5.62 -11.99 1.58
CA LYS A 106 -4.87 -12.84 2.52
C LYS A 106 -4.28 -12.05 3.68
N VAL A 107 -3.76 -10.83 3.43
CA VAL A 107 -3.15 -9.99 4.47
C VAL A 107 -4.18 -9.58 5.52
N ALA A 108 -5.33 -9.07 5.08
CA ALA A 108 -6.39 -8.64 5.98
C ALA A 108 -7.06 -9.83 6.70
N LEU A 109 -7.20 -10.97 6.03
CA LEU A 109 -7.70 -12.19 6.67
C LEU A 109 -6.73 -12.71 7.74
N ALA A 110 -5.43 -12.57 7.50
CA ALA A 110 -4.42 -12.98 8.47
C ALA A 110 -4.34 -12.03 9.68
N GLU A 111 -4.46 -10.71 9.45
CA GLU A 111 -4.60 -9.71 10.52
C GLU A 111 -5.85 -10.00 11.37
N LEU A 112 -7.00 -10.20 10.72
CA LEU A 112 -8.24 -10.61 11.38
C LEU A 112 -8.04 -11.90 12.19
N ALA A 113 -7.38 -12.92 11.63
CA ALA A 113 -7.17 -14.19 12.32
C ALA A 113 -6.24 -14.08 13.53
N ALA A 114 -5.23 -13.19 13.48
CA ALA A 114 -4.25 -13.01 14.54
C ALA A 114 -4.81 -12.28 15.78
N ASP A 115 -5.85 -11.46 15.62
CA ASP A 115 -6.40 -10.63 16.69
C ASP A 115 -7.69 -11.23 17.27
N ALA A 116 -7.67 -11.57 18.57
CA ALA A 116 -8.83 -12.17 19.24
C ALA A 116 -10.04 -11.23 19.33
N SER A 117 -9.81 -9.91 19.46
CA SER A 117 -10.87 -8.92 19.48
C SER A 117 -11.54 -8.80 18.11
N LEU A 118 -10.74 -8.74 17.04
CA LEU A 118 -11.28 -8.67 15.67
C LEU A 118 -12.09 -9.92 15.33
N ARG A 119 -11.63 -11.12 15.73
CA ARG A 119 -12.38 -12.38 15.54
C ARG A 119 -13.72 -12.42 16.28
N GLY A 120 -13.81 -11.77 17.44
CA GLY A 120 -15.06 -11.67 18.20
C GLY A 120 -16.08 -10.72 17.55
N THR A 121 -15.60 -9.76 16.75
CA THR A 121 -16.42 -8.68 16.20
C THR A 121 -16.78 -8.89 14.72
N ILE A 122 -15.92 -9.54 13.94
CA ILE A 122 -16.02 -9.61 12.49
C ILE A 122 -16.31 -11.05 12.04
N THR A 123 -17.40 -11.23 11.31
CA THR A 123 -17.77 -12.46 10.61
C THR A 123 -17.52 -12.31 9.12
N VAL A 124 -16.82 -13.27 8.49
CA VAL A 124 -16.55 -13.26 7.05
C VAL A 124 -17.46 -14.25 6.31
N MET A 125 -18.01 -13.83 5.17
CA MET A 125 -18.81 -14.70 4.32
C MET A 125 -17.92 -15.59 3.45
N VAL A 126 -18.38 -16.82 3.23
CA VAL A 126 -17.73 -17.84 2.42
C VAL A 126 -18.77 -18.37 1.43
N ASP A 127 -18.46 -18.37 0.15
CA ASP A 127 -19.33 -18.88 -0.92
C ASP A 127 -18.91 -20.26 -1.46
N CYS A 128 -17.67 -20.71 -1.16
CA CYS A 128 -17.11 -21.97 -1.63
C CYS A 128 -16.07 -22.53 -0.64
N VAL A 129 -15.80 -23.84 -0.74
CA VAL A 129 -14.87 -24.54 0.14
C VAL A 129 -13.44 -23.97 0.05
N ALA A 130 -13.01 -23.55 -1.15
CA ALA A 130 -11.67 -22.99 -1.36
C ALA A 130 -11.41 -21.71 -0.52
N HIS A 131 -12.46 -20.94 -0.19
CA HIS A 131 -12.32 -19.79 0.70
C HIS A 131 -12.04 -20.20 2.15
N LEU A 132 -12.55 -21.35 2.61
CA LEU A 132 -12.20 -21.88 3.94
C LEU A 132 -10.71 -22.25 4.01
N ASP A 133 -10.17 -22.85 2.95
CA ASP A 133 -8.75 -23.18 2.87
C ASP A 133 -7.88 -21.92 2.90
N LEU A 134 -8.30 -20.87 2.18
CA LEU A 134 -7.63 -19.57 2.18
C LEU A 134 -7.64 -18.91 3.56
N ILE A 135 -8.78 -18.92 4.26
CA ILE A 135 -8.91 -18.37 5.63
C ILE A 135 -8.03 -19.15 6.60
N ARG A 136 -7.99 -20.49 6.50
CA ARG A 136 -7.15 -21.35 7.34
C ARG A 136 -5.66 -21.15 7.09
N ALA A 137 -5.25 -20.89 5.84
CA ALA A 137 -3.87 -20.68 5.47
C ALA A 137 -3.36 -19.26 5.77
N ALA A 138 -4.26 -18.27 5.91
CA ALA A 138 -3.89 -16.86 6.08
C ALA A 138 -2.92 -16.60 7.25
N PRO A 139 -3.07 -17.18 8.46
CA PRO A 139 -2.11 -17.01 9.55
C PRO A 139 -0.69 -17.44 9.19
N PHE A 140 -0.53 -18.48 8.36
CA PHE A 140 0.77 -19.02 7.95
C PHE A 140 1.49 -18.13 6.93
N LEU A 141 0.74 -17.33 6.16
CA LEU A 141 1.29 -16.36 5.22
C LEU A 141 1.79 -15.08 5.92
N ASN A 142 1.33 -14.80 7.14
CA ASN A 142 1.72 -13.63 7.94
C ASN A 142 2.78 -13.90 9.01
N GLY A 143 3.17 -15.14 9.31
CA GLY A 143 4.33 -15.39 10.18
C GLY A 143 5.64 -14.78 9.64
N VAL A 144 5.64 -14.38 8.36
CA VAL A 144 6.75 -13.70 7.69
C VAL A 144 6.50 -12.19 7.50
N ALA A 145 5.24 -11.77 7.30
CA ALA A 145 4.90 -10.39 6.93
C ALA A 145 4.34 -9.53 8.09
N ALA A 146 3.62 -10.12 9.05
CA ALA A 146 3.08 -9.40 10.20
C ALA A 146 4.16 -9.03 11.23
N ASP A 147 5.13 -9.91 11.48
CA ASP A 147 6.25 -9.64 12.38
C ASP A 147 7.11 -8.46 11.90
N ALA A 148 7.17 -8.23 10.59
CA ALA A 148 7.87 -7.08 10.00
C ALA A 148 7.10 -5.75 10.18
N MET A 149 5.79 -5.79 10.44
CA MET A 149 4.94 -4.59 10.56
C MET A 149 4.47 -4.29 11.99
N ALA A 150 4.50 -5.27 12.91
CA ALA A 150 3.88 -5.15 14.24
C ALA A 150 4.73 -4.47 15.32
N ALA A 151 6.02 -4.22 15.11
CA ALA A 151 6.90 -3.60 16.11
C ALA A 151 7.02 -2.08 15.92
N ASN A 152 5.93 -1.33 16.05
CA ASN A 152 5.91 0.08 15.62
C ASN A 152 6.58 1.10 16.57
N ARG A 153 7.37 0.65 17.56
CA ARG A 153 8.38 1.46 18.30
C ARG A 153 9.17 0.57 19.26
N TYR A 154 10.49 0.51 19.11
CA TYR A 154 11.41 0.00 20.12
C TYR A 154 12.71 0.81 20.08
N ARG A 155 13.48 0.78 21.17
CA ARG A 155 14.76 1.47 21.28
C ARG A 155 15.82 0.47 21.73
N SER A 156 16.90 0.37 20.98
CA SER A 156 18.10 -0.36 21.38
C SER A 156 19.36 0.28 20.81
N ARG A 157 20.51 -0.39 20.95
CA ARG A 157 21.77 -0.04 20.25
C ARG A 157 21.57 -0.09 18.75
N ALA A 158 22.24 0.79 18.01
CA ALA A 158 22.04 0.94 16.56
C ALA A 158 22.12 -0.38 15.79
N HIS A 159 23.09 -1.25 16.08
CA HIS A 159 23.23 -2.54 15.40
C HIS A 159 22.12 -3.53 15.74
N GLU A 160 21.48 -3.42 16.90
CA GLU A 160 20.32 -4.24 17.26
C GLU A 160 19.02 -3.70 16.65
N VAL A 161 19.01 -2.43 16.21
CA VAL A 161 17.86 -1.79 15.56
C VAL A 161 17.92 -1.91 14.04
N PHE A 162 19.10 -1.70 13.46
CA PHE A 162 19.28 -1.65 12.00
C PHE A 162 19.58 -3.02 11.37
N ALA A 163 20.05 -4.00 12.14
CA ALA A 163 20.34 -5.33 11.62
C ALA A 163 19.12 -6.25 11.78
N THR A 164 18.37 -6.42 10.69
CA THR A 164 17.25 -7.37 10.65
C THR A 164 17.71 -8.69 10.04
N PRO A 165 17.58 -9.84 10.73
CA PRO A 165 17.90 -11.14 10.15
C PRO A 165 16.94 -11.45 8.99
N ARG A 166 17.49 -11.63 7.79
CA ARG A 166 16.71 -12.03 6.60
C ARG A 166 16.42 -13.53 6.65
N ARG A 167 15.24 -13.89 7.14
CA ARG A 167 14.81 -15.31 7.31
C ARG A 167 14.17 -15.91 6.05
N VAL A 168 13.84 -15.09 5.06
CA VAL A 168 13.18 -15.51 3.83
C VAL A 168 14.07 -15.20 2.63
N LYS A 169 14.15 -16.16 1.70
CA LYS A 169 14.92 -16.02 0.45
C LYS A 169 14.00 -15.51 -0.66
N PHE A 170 14.46 -14.48 -1.36
CA PHE A 170 13.74 -13.86 -2.46
C PHE A 170 14.73 -13.23 -3.45
N HIS A 171 14.24 -12.94 -4.64
CA HIS A 171 14.90 -12.11 -5.65
C HIS A 171 14.49 -10.66 -5.41
N GLU A 172 15.41 -9.73 -5.70
CA GLU A 172 15.19 -8.32 -5.40
C GLU A 172 15.76 -7.43 -6.49
N MET A 173 14.98 -6.41 -6.86
CA MET A 173 15.38 -5.26 -7.64
C MET A 173 15.16 -4.02 -6.77
N GLU A 174 16.18 -3.18 -6.62
CA GLU A 174 16.07 -1.88 -5.94
C GLU A 174 16.70 -0.82 -6.84
N VAL A 175 15.98 0.28 -7.05
CA VAL A 175 16.46 1.42 -7.84
C VAL A 175 16.22 2.71 -7.08
N ALA A 176 17.23 3.58 -7.07
CA ALA A 176 17.18 4.90 -6.48
C ALA A 176 16.79 5.95 -7.53
N VAL A 177 15.67 6.63 -7.35
CA VAL A 177 15.20 7.74 -8.19
C VAL A 177 15.37 9.07 -7.44
N PRO A 178 15.40 10.24 -8.12
CA PRO A 178 15.33 11.53 -7.45
C PRO A 178 14.15 11.58 -6.48
N LEU A 179 14.37 12.07 -5.25
CA LEU A 179 13.36 12.04 -4.19
C LEU A 179 12.04 12.70 -4.63
N GLU A 180 12.12 13.80 -5.38
CA GLU A 180 10.96 14.52 -5.94
C GLU A 180 10.16 13.72 -6.97
N ALA A 181 10.83 12.86 -7.74
CA ALA A 181 10.20 12.01 -8.76
C ALA A 181 9.55 10.76 -8.15
N GLY A 182 10.05 10.31 -6.99
CA GLY A 182 9.63 9.08 -6.30
C GLY A 182 8.11 8.87 -6.21
N PRO A 183 7.32 9.84 -5.72
CA PRO A 183 5.86 9.68 -5.61
C PRO A 183 5.17 9.38 -6.95
N GLU A 184 5.58 10.04 -8.04
CA GLU A 184 4.98 9.78 -9.36
C GLU A 184 5.44 8.45 -9.93
N THR A 185 6.72 8.10 -9.77
CA THR A 185 7.25 6.79 -10.15
C THR A 185 6.47 5.66 -9.47
N VAL A 186 6.18 5.78 -8.16
CA VAL A 186 5.37 4.78 -7.43
C VAL A 186 3.94 4.69 -7.97
N ARG A 187 3.32 5.81 -8.36
CA ARG A 187 1.99 5.79 -9.01
C ARG A 187 2.03 5.11 -10.37
N GLU A 188 3.07 5.34 -11.15
CA GLU A 188 3.24 4.69 -12.46
C GLU A 188 3.46 3.19 -12.34
N ILE A 189 4.33 2.77 -11.42
CA ILE A 189 4.50 1.37 -11.03
C ILE A 189 3.13 0.78 -10.69
N ARG A 190 2.37 1.43 -9.81
CA ARG A 190 1.05 0.97 -9.39
C ARG A 190 0.10 0.79 -10.59
N ARG A 191 0.07 1.75 -11.52
CA ARG A 191 -0.73 1.65 -12.75
C ARG A 191 -0.33 0.45 -13.60
N GLU A 192 0.97 0.16 -13.74
CA GLU A 192 1.44 -1.01 -14.49
C GLU A 192 1.08 -2.33 -13.79
N LEU A 193 1.10 -2.37 -12.45
CA LEU A 193 0.66 -3.53 -11.68
C LEU A 193 -0.83 -3.80 -11.88
N ASP A 194 -1.65 -2.76 -11.74
CA ASP A 194 -3.11 -2.86 -11.86
C ASP A 194 -3.50 -3.27 -13.30
N LYS A 195 -2.85 -2.71 -14.32
CA LYS A 195 -3.05 -3.06 -15.74
C LYS A 195 -2.81 -4.54 -16.03
N ARG A 196 -1.85 -5.17 -15.33
CA ARG A 196 -1.50 -6.58 -15.50
C ARG A 196 -2.29 -7.52 -14.59
N GLY A 197 -3.12 -6.98 -13.69
CA GLY A 197 -3.84 -7.76 -12.68
C GLY A 197 -2.91 -8.47 -11.70
N TRP A 198 -1.69 -7.94 -11.50
CA TRP A 198 -0.70 -8.56 -10.64
C TRP A 198 -0.97 -8.28 -9.17
N ILE A 199 -0.94 -9.34 -8.36
CA ILE A 199 -0.98 -9.26 -6.91
C ILE A 199 0.40 -9.69 -6.40
N ILE A 200 1.25 -8.72 -6.03
CA ILE A 200 2.54 -9.02 -5.42
C ILE A 200 2.32 -9.39 -3.95
N PRO A 201 2.77 -10.57 -3.50
CA PRO A 201 2.62 -10.99 -2.10
C PRO A 201 3.58 -10.27 -1.14
N PHE A 202 4.59 -9.57 -1.65
CA PHE A 202 5.54 -8.80 -0.86
C PHE A 202 5.26 -7.29 -0.91
N PRO A 203 5.44 -6.57 0.21
CA PRO A 203 5.33 -5.13 0.23
C PRO A 203 6.43 -4.48 -0.62
N LEU A 204 6.07 -3.36 -1.24
CA LEU A 204 7.03 -2.41 -1.80
C LEU A 204 7.78 -1.75 -0.64
N GLU A 205 9.11 -1.85 -0.62
CA GLU A 205 9.92 -1.19 0.38
C GLU A 205 10.40 0.16 -0.18
N LEU A 206 10.10 1.23 0.56
CA LEU A 206 10.41 2.60 0.20
C LEU A 206 11.28 3.21 1.29
N ARG A 207 12.42 3.78 0.89
CA ARG A 207 13.33 4.47 1.79
C ARG A 207 13.92 5.70 1.11
N SER A 208 14.41 6.65 1.91
CA SER A 208 15.04 7.86 1.39
C SER A 208 16.38 8.11 2.04
N THR A 209 17.26 8.80 1.31
CA THR A 209 18.58 9.23 1.76
C THR A 209 18.87 10.64 1.27
N ALA A 210 19.69 11.36 2.03
CA ALA A 210 20.25 12.63 1.60
C ALA A 210 21.26 12.42 0.44
N ALA A 211 21.60 13.51 -0.24
CA ALA A 211 22.67 13.53 -1.23
C ALA A 211 24.04 13.25 -0.60
N ASP A 212 24.95 12.67 -1.39
CA ASP A 212 26.37 12.53 -1.05
C ASP A 212 27.27 12.91 -2.22
N ASP A 213 28.59 12.82 -2.03
CA ASP A 213 29.63 13.14 -3.02
C ASP A 213 30.47 11.91 -3.46
N VAL A 214 30.01 10.70 -3.12
CA VAL A 214 30.72 9.45 -3.44
C VAL A 214 30.49 9.10 -4.91
N ALA A 215 31.56 8.92 -5.68
CA ALA A 215 31.52 8.86 -7.15
C ALA A 215 30.47 7.91 -7.76
N LEU A 216 30.31 6.72 -7.17
CA LEU A 216 29.35 5.69 -7.61
C LEU A 216 28.20 5.45 -6.62
N SER A 217 27.97 6.35 -5.66
CA SER A 217 26.79 6.23 -4.82
C SER A 217 25.53 6.49 -5.63
N THR A 218 24.51 5.67 -5.41
CA THR A 218 23.18 5.86 -5.98
C THR A 218 22.57 7.22 -5.59
N SER A 219 23.05 7.86 -4.50
CA SER A 219 22.65 9.19 -4.04
C SER A 219 23.64 10.32 -4.37
N THR A 220 24.63 10.07 -5.24
CA THR A 220 25.62 11.10 -5.58
C THR A 220 24.96 12.33 -6.20
N GLY A 221 25.18 13.49 -5.60
CA GLY A 221 24.64 14.78 -6.04
C GLY A 221 23.12 14.95 -5.95
N ARG A 222 22.36 14.04 -5.32
CA ARG A 222 20.90 14.17 -5.20
C ARG A 222 20.30 13.43 -4.00
N GLU A 223 19.28 14.02 -3.39
CA GLU A 223 18.39 13.28 -2.50
C GLU A 223 17.66 12.19 -3.28
N SER A 224 17.58 11.00 -2.71
CA SER A 224 17.11 9.82 -3.44
C SER A 224 16.01 9.09 -2.68
N MET A 225 15.02 8.59 -3.42
CA MET A 225 14.08 7.58 -2.95
C MET A 225 14.48 6.23 -3.56
N TYR A 226 14.70 5.23 -2.72
CA TYR A 226 14.87 3.85 -3.16
C TYR A 226 13.51 3.16 -3.21
N ILE A 227 13.29 2.44 -4.29
CA ILE A 227 12.09 1.66 -4.55
C ILE A 227 12.53 0.21 -4.73
N ALA A 228 12.19 -0.66 -3.78
CA ALA A 228 12.60 -2.05 -3.75
C ALA A 228 11.42 -3.02 -3.95
N PHE A 229 11.61 -3.96 -4.87
CA PHE A 229 10.66 -5.00 -5.25
C PHE A 229 11.20 -6.37 -4.84
N HIS A 230 10.33 -7.19 -4.25
CA HIS A 230 10.68 -8.51 -3.78
C HIS A 230 9.82 -9.58 -4.49
N VAL A 231 10.48 -10.59 -5.05
CA VAL A 231 9.84 -11.74 -5.70
C VAL A 231 10.26 -13.00 -4.96
N PRO A 232 9.33 -13.84 -4.44
CA PRO A 232 9.71 -15.06 -3.72
C PRO A 232 10.68 -15.92 -4.55
N LYS A 233 11.64 -16.59 -3.90
CA LYS A 233 12.67 -17.40 -4.60
C LYS A 233 12.09 -18.42 -5.59
N ALA A 234 10.89 -18.94 -5.30
CA ALA A 234 10.19 -19.93 -6.12
C ALA A 234 9.57 -19.36 -7.42
N MET A 235 9.52 -18.04 -7.57
CA MET A 235 9.00 -17.37 -8.77
C MET A 235 10.15 -16.89 -9.67
N ASN A 236 9.87 -16.76 -10.97
CA ASN A 236 10.82 -16.23 -11.93
C ASN A 236 10.80 -14.69 -11.92
N PRO A 237 11.89 -14.00 -11.51
CA PRO A 237 11.93 -12.54 -11.49
C PRO A 237 11.85 -11.92 -12.89
N HIS A 238 12.18 -12.67 -13.94
CA HIS A 238 12.12 -12.20 -15.33
C HIS A 238 10.68 -12.00 -15.84
N ASP A 239 9.69 -12.57 -15.17
CA ASP A 239 8.28 -12.32 -15.50
C ASP A 239 7.82 -10.94 -14.97
N TYR A 240 8.66 -10.30 -14.14
CA TYR A 240 8.28 -9.13 -13.33
C TYR A 240 9.16 -7.91 -13.58
N PHE A 241 10.46 -8.02 -13.28
CA PHE A 241 11.39 -6.89 -13.29
C PHE A 241 11.52 -6.17 -14.65
N PRO A 242 11.50 -6.86 -15.81
CA PRO A 242 11.54 -6.20 -17.11
C PRO A 242 10.38 -5.23 -17.40
N HIS A 243 9.27 -5.36 -16.66
CA HIS A 243 8.11 -4.48 -16.81
C HIS A 243 8.19 -3.24 -15.91
N LEU A 244 9.07 -3.26 -14.90
CA LEU A 244 9.22 -2.18 -13.93
C LEU A 244 10.48 -1.37 -14.15
N GLU A 245 11.58 -2.01 -14.58
CA GLU A 245 12.86 -1.35 -14.85
C GLU A 245 12.74 -0.18 -15.85
N PRO A 246 11.94 -0.25 -16.93
CA PRO A 246 11.77 0.90 -17.84
C PRO A 246 11.16 2.13 -17.17
N ILE A 247 10.21 1.94 -16.26
CA ILE A 247 9.57 3.04 -15.50
C ILE A 247 10.60 3.71 -14.59
N LEU A 248 11.40 2.90 -13.89
CA LEU A 248 12.45 3.38 -13.01
C LEU A 248 13.57 4.09 -13.78
N LYS A 249 13.94 3.56 -14.95
CA LYS A 249 14.93 4.16 -15.85
C LYS A 249 14.45 5.50 -16.41
N ALA A 250 13.17 5.59 -16.79
CA ALA A 250 12.57 6.84 -17.25
C ALA A 250 12.55 7.94 -16.16
N ALA A 251 12.49 7.53 -14.89
CA ALA A 251 12.59 8.40 -13.72
C ALA A 251 14.05 8.72 -13.30
N ASP A 252 15.02 8.58 -14.22
CA ASP A 252 16.46 8.78 -13.95
C ASP A 252 16.99 7.87 -12.82
N GLY A 253 16.49 6.63 -12.78
CA GLY A 253 16.81 5.64 -11.76
C GLY A 253 18.24 5.12 -11.82
N ARG A 254 18.87 4.99 -10.65
CA ARG A 254 20.18 4.38 -10.44
C ARG A 254 20.02 3.02 -9.74
N PRO A 255 20.40 1.90 -10.38
CA PRO A 255 20.17 0.58 -9.80
C PRO A 255 21.09 0.38 -8.59
N HIS A 256 20.58 -0.29 -7.56
CA HIS A 256 21.40 -0.67 -6.42
C HIS A 256 22.40 -1.76 -6.85
N TRP A 257 23.70 -1.52 -6.66
CA TRP A 257 24.80 -2.39 -7.10
C TRP A 257 24.69 -3.86 -6.69
N GLY A 258 24.10 -4.13 -5.51
CA GLY A 258 23.88 -5.48 -4.99
C GLY A 258 22.57 -6.16 -5.38
N LYS A 259 21.74 -5.58 -6.27
CA LYS A 259 20.41 -6.09 -6.65
C LYS A 259 20.32 -6.38 -8.14
N MET A 260 19.25 -7.06 -8.55
CA MET A 260 19.04 -7.42 -9.96
C MET A 260 18.69 -6.19 -10.80
N HIS A 261 19.37 -6.03 -11.93
CA HIS A 261 19.07 -5.05 -12.98
C HIS A 261 19.63 -5.54 -14.32
N THR A 262 19.15 -4.98 -15.43
CA THR A 262 19.65 -5.24 -16.79
C THR A 262 20.42 -4.06 -17.38
N MET A 263 20.49 -2.93 -16.66
CA MET A 263 21.24 -1.75 -17.09
C MET A 263 22.71 -2.06 -17.39
N GLY A 264 23.23 -1.44 -18.46
CA GLY A 264 24.60 -1.65 -18.96
C GLY A 264 25.45 -0.38 -18.94
N ARG A 265 26.71 -0.47 -19.38
CA ARG A 265 27.71 0.62 -19.34
C ARG A 265 27.18 1.98 -19.78
N GLU A 266 26.46 2.03 -20.91
CA GLU A 266 25.90 3.29 -21.45
C GLU A 266 24.89 3.94 -20.51
N ASP A 267 24.13 3.14 -19.76
CA ASP A 267 23.19 3.65 -18.76
C ASP A 267 23.95 4.27 -17.59
N PHE A 268 24.97 3.58 -17.07
CA PHE A 268 25.77 4.09 -15.96
C PHE A 268 26.58 5.33 -16.34
N ALA A 269 27.15 5.38 -17.54
CA ALA A 269 27.86 6.55 -18.05
C ALA A 269 26.95 7.78 -18.15
N LYS A 270 25.66 7.60 -18.44
CA LYS A 270 24.67 8.69 -18.46
C LYS A 270 24.25 9.12 -17.05
N THR A 271 24.06 8.17 -16.14
CA THR A 271 23.41 8.45 -14.84
C THR A 271 24.40 8.85 -13.74
N TYR A 272 25.69 8.51 -13.88
CA TYR A 272 26.75 8.82 -12.89
C TYR A 272 27.75 9.85 -13.45
N PRO A 273 27.76 11.10 -12.92
CA PRO A 273 28.65 12.15 -13.44
C PRO A 273 30.14 11.84 -13.39
N ARG A 274 30.56 10.98 -12.44
CA ARG A 274 31.97 10.60 -12.21
C ARG A 274 32.27 9.18 -12.69
N PHE A 275 31.45 8.64 -13.59
CA PHE A 275 31.60 7.27 -14.09
C PHE A 275 32.94 7.03 -14.79
N ASP A 276 33.31 7.91 -15.73
CA ASP A 276 34.55 7.76 -16.49
C ASP A 276 35.79 7.95 -15.61
N GLU A 277 35.74 8.89 -14.66
CA GLU A 277 36.79 9.07 -13.65
C GLU A 277 37.02 7.78 -12.85
N PHE A 278 35.94 7.13 -12.40
CA PHE A 278 36.02 5.84 -11.72
C PHE A 278 36.61 4.75 -12.63
N CYS A 279 36.20 4.69 -13.90
CA CYS A 279 36.70 3.70 -14.83
C CYS A 279 38.21 3.84 -15.05
N SER A 280 38.70 5.07 -15.26
CA SER A 280 40.14 5.35 -15.39
C SER A 280 40.92 5.01 -14.11
N LEU A 281 40.38 5.33 -12.94
CA LEU A 281 41.03 4.98 -11.67
C LEU A 281 41.11 3.45 -11.49
N ARG A 282 40.04 2.73 -11.82
CA ARG A 282 40.01 1.27 -11.75
C ARG A 282 41.07 0.65 -12.65
N GLU A 283 41.23 1.15 -13.89
CA GLU A 283 42.26 0.68 -14.83
C GLU A 283 43.68 0.90 -14.29
N GLN A 284 43.92 2.00 -13.56
CA GLN A 284 45.21 2.27 -12.92
C GLN A 284 45.48 1.37 -11.70
N MET A 285 44.44 1.06 -10.92
CA MET A 285 44.57 0.30 -9.66
C MET A 285 44.55 -1.22 -9.85
N ASP A 286 43.88 -1.72 -10.90
CA ASP A 286 43.77 -3.15 -11.19
C ASP A 286 43.90 -3.41 -12.72
N PRO A 287 45.10 -3.15 -13.30
CA PRO A 287 45.31 -3.26 -14.75
C PRO A 287 45.07 -4.68 -15.28
N ASP A 288 45.33 -5.69 -14.46
CA ASP A 288 45.14 -7.11 -14.81
C ASP A 288 43.71 -7.61 -14.51
N ARG A 289 42.83 -6.75 -13.98
CA ARG A 289 41.42 -7.05 -13.65
C ARG A 289 41.26 -8.22 -12.69
N THR A 290 42.16 -8.33 -11.71
CA THR A 290 42.15 -9.37 -10.68
C THR A 290 40.85 -9.36 -9.87
N PHE A 291 40.27 -8.18 -9.61
CA PHE A 291 39.02 -8.01 -8.88
C PHE A 291 37.79 -7.92 -9.81
N GLY A 292 37.91 -8.44 -11.04
CA GLY A 292 36.86 -8.44 -12.05
C GLY A 292 35.82 -9.56 -11.91
N SER A 293 34.71 -9.40 -12.63
CA SER A 293 33.74 -10.45 -12.93
C SER A 293 33.08 -10.15 -14.28
N GLU A 294 32.41 -11.12 -14.90
CA GLU A 294 31.66 -10.90 -16.14
C GLU A 294 30.68 -9.72 -16.03
N HIS A 295 30.02 -9.59 -14.87
CA HIS A 295 29.13 -8.47 -14.60
C HIS A 295 29.88 -7.13 -14.59
N LEU A 296 31.02 -7.04 -13.90
CA LEU A 296 31.81 -5.80 -13.82
C LEU A 296 32.45 -5.44 -15.17
N THR A 297 32.86 -6.43 -15.97
CA THR A 297 33.35 -6.21 -17.33
C THR A 297 32.27 -5.61 -18.23
N ARG A 298 31.04 -6.15 -18.16
CA ARG A 298 29.89 -5.59 -18.91
C ARG A 298 29.55 -4.15 -18.49
N LEU A 299 29.72 -3.82 -17.21
CA LEU A 299 29.39 -2.48 -16.70
C LEU A 299 30.46 -1.45 -16.99
N PHE A 300 31.74 -1.79 -16.82
CA PHE A 300 32.81 -0.80 -16.83
C PHE A 300 33.78 -0.95 -18.02
N GLY A 301 33.62 -1.99 -18.84
CA GLY A 301 34.55 -2.36 -19.92
C GLY A 301 35.63 -3.31 -19.46
#